data_AF-A0A6G2VBY7-F1
#
_entry.id   AF-A0A6G2VBY7-F1
#
_cell.length_a   1.000
_cell.length_b   1.000
_cell.length_c   1.000
_cell.angle_alpha   90.00
_cell.angle_beta   90.00
_cell.angle_gamma   90.00
#
_symmetry.space_group_name_H-M   'P 1'
#
loop_
_entity.id
_entity.type
_entity.pdbx_description
1 polymer ?
#
loop_
_entity_poly.entity_id
_entity_poly.type
_entity_poly.pdbx_seq_one_letter_code
_entity_poly.pdbx_strand_id
1 'polypeptide(L)'
;MRRTGTTRRGALAATGALAAGAVLSGCGSDDDGAGGGTKGSAHGASSVRAEKALRTGATRTTATLLAGYEHVLRAHPTTATALTPLRDAVRAHLKALSPEKTPALGTSRSRAATPAAAVKELAAAERSAADAYTALLLEAPGELARLLASVAAACAAHAYLLTELAKETPA
;
A
#
# COMPACT_ATOMS: atom_id res chain seq x y z
N MET A 1 -66.07 -3.69 28.27
CA MET A 1 -65.16 -4.76 28.73
C MET A 1 -63.88 -4.11 29.26
N ARG A 2 -63.59 -4.28 30.56
CA ARG A 2 -62.37 -3.82 31.22
C ARG A 2 -61.28 -4.90 31.13
N ARG A 3 -60.02 -4.49 30.92
CA ARG A 3 -58.80 -4.93 31.65
C ARG A 3 -57.55 -4.20 31.10
N THR A 4 -56.94 -3.30 31.90
CA THR A 4 -55.67 -3.44 32.68
C THR A 4 -54.41 -3.47 31.81
N GLY A 5 -53.31 -2.76 32.07
CA GLY A 5 -52.89 -1.94 33.20
C GLY A 5 -51.38 -1.69 33.10
N THR A 6 -50.99 -0.42 33.27
CA THR A 6 -49.72 0.16 33.75
C THR A 6 -48.42 -0.65 33.78
N THR A 7 -47.39 -0.19 33.04
CA THR A 7 -45.99 -0.33 33.48
C THR A 7 -45.19 0.97 33.30
N ARG A 8 -44.92 1.59 34.46
CA ARG A 8 -43.91 2.59 34.85
C ARG A 8 -43.05 3.24 33.75
N ARG A 9 -43.29 4.53 33.54
CA ARG A 9 -42.27 5.51 33.13
C ARG A 9 -41.42 5.86 34.35
N GLY A 10 -40.27 5.22 34.48
CA GLY A 10 -39.22 5.64 35.39
C GLY A 10 -38.47 6.82 34.76
N ALA A 11 -38.69 8.01 35.29
CA ALA A 11 -37.85 9.17 35.06
C ALA A 11 -36.55 9.00 35.84
N LEU A 12 -35.42 8.92 35.14
CA LEU A 12 -34.10 9.16 35.72
C LEU A 12 -33.43 10.26 34.90
N ALA A 13 -33.58 11.48 35.40
CA ALA A 13 -32.65 12.55 35.17
C ALA A 13 -31.42 12.26 36.04
N ALA A 14 -30.25 12.10 35.40
CA ALA A 14 -28.96 12.24 36.06
C ALA A 14 -28.04 12.98 35.09
N THR A 15 -27.93 14.27 35.33
CA THR A 15 -27.00 15.20 34.71
C THR A 15 -25.58 14.89 35.20
N GLY A 16 -24.64 14.63 34.30
CA GLY A 16 -23.22 14.47 34.64
C GLY A 16 -22.37 14.63 33.38
N ALA A 17 -21.65 15.75 33.31
CA ALA A 17 -20.93 16.23 32.14
C ALA A 17 -19.77 15.30 31.71
N LEU A 18 -19.72 14.96 30.41
CA LEU A 18 -18.53 14.45 29.75
C LEU A 18 -18.11 15.47 28.68
N ALA A 19 -17.07 16.22 29.00
CA ALA A 19 -16.37 17.06 28.06
C ALA A 19 -15.40 16.20 27.22
N ALA A 20 -15.48 16.38 25.90
CA ALA A 20 -14.45 16.24 24.86
C ALA A 20 -13.52 15.01 24.86
N GLY A 21 -13.54 14.26 23.75
CA GLY A 21 -12.47 13.34 23.38
C GLY A 21 -12.81 12.38 22.25
N ALA A 22 -13.21 12.90 21.08
CA ALA A 22 -13.29 12.09 19.87
C ALA A 22 -11.86 11.81 19.36
N VAL A 23 -11.33 10.62 19.64
CA VAL A 23 -10.29 9.98 18.83
C VAL A 23 -10.73 8.57 18.50
N LEU A 24 -10.77 8.28 17.20
CA LEU A 24 -11.19 7.01 16.62
C LEU A 24 -10.17 5.91 16.93
N SER A 25 -10.67 4.78 17.45
CA SER A 25 -10.30 3.38 17.14
C SER A 25 -8.89 3.12 16.55
N GLY A 26 -8.02 2.52 17.37
CA GLY A 26 -6.90 1.68 16.95
C GLY A 26 -6.67 0.57 17.99
N CYS A 27 -7.01 -0.66 17.63
CA CYS A 27 -7.12 -1.84 18.50
C CYS A 27 -5.75 -2.41 18.89
N GLY A 28 -5.54 -2.61 20.20
CA GLY A 28 -4.41 -3.34 20.79
C GLY A 28 -4.59 -3.36 22.31
N SER A 29 -5.26 -4.40 22.81
CA SER A 29 -5.41 -4.69 24.23
C SER A 29 -4.03 -4.83 24.90
N ASP A 30 -3.90 -4.37 26.14
CA ASP A 30 -3.37 -5.15 27.27
C ASP A 30 -3.50 -4.36 28.58
N ASP A 31 -3.75 -5.12 29.64
CA ASP A 31 -4.18 -4.78 31.00
C ASP A 31 -3.49 -3.61 31.72
N ASP A 32 -4.29 -2.96 32.58
CA ASP A 32 -3.84 -2.12 33.70
C ASP A 32 -3.05 -2.97 34.73
N GLY A 33 -1.80 -3.26 34.40
CA GLY A 33 -0.81 -3.86 35.29
C GLY A 33 0.24 -2.85 35.70
N ALA A 34 0.02 -2.17 36.83
CA ALA A 34 1.01 -1.29 37.42
C ALA A 34 2.32 -2.03 37.75
N GLY A 35 3.42 -1.61 37.12
CA GLY A 35 4.78 -1.87 37.60
C GLY A 35 5.75 -2.47 36.58
N GLY A 36 6.68 -1.64 36.10
CA GLY A 36 8.01 -2.11 35.68
C GLY A 36 8.45 -1.78 34.25
N GLY A 37 9.24 -0.71 34.12
CA GLY A 37 10.36 -0.69 33.16
C GLY A 37 10.17 0.10 31.87
N THR A 38 10.92 1.19 31.76
CA THR A 38 11.25 2.04 30.59
C THR A 38 11.80 1.31 29.34
N LYS A 39 11.72 -0.02 29.27
CA LYS A 39 12.26 -0.85 28.17
C LYS A 39 11.29 -1.02 27.00
N GLY A 40 9.97 -0.94 27.22
CA GLY A 40 8.95 -1.07 26.16
C GLY A 40 8.93 0.10 25.17
N SER A 41 9.17 1.33 25.66
CA SER A 41 9.13 2.54 24.82
C SER A 41 10.26 2.60 23.77
N ALA A 42 11.48 2.18 24.14
CA ALA A 42 12.61 2.15 23.21
C ALA A 42 12.45 1.08 22.12
N HIS A 43 11.92 -0.10 22.48
CA HIS A 43 11.64 -1.18 21.53
C HIS A 43 10.51 -0.81 20.57
N GLY A 44 9.43 -0.20 21.06
CA GLY A 44 8.33 0.33 20.23
C GLY A 44 8.78 1.45 19.28
N ALA A 45 9.63 2.37 19.75
CA ALA A 45 10.21 3.38 18.86
C ALA A 45 11.10 2.78 17.76
N SER A 46 11.75 1.64 18.05
CA SER A 46 12.56 0.90 17.07
C SER A 46 11.69 0.20 16.03
N SER A 47 10.60 -0.47 16.43
CA SER A 47 9.70 -1.15 15.50
C SER A 47 8.99 -0.15 14.57
N VAL A 48 8.54 0.99 15.09
CA VAL A 48 7.95 2.06 14.27
C VAL A 48 8.95 2.60 13.23
N ARG A 49 10.23 2.76 13.62
CA ARG A 49 11.28 3.18 12.66
C ARG A 49 11.56 2.12 11.60
N ALA A 50 11.60 0.85 11.99
CA ALA A 50 11.78 -0.26 11.05
C ALA A 50 10.63 -0.33 10.04
N GLU A 51 9.38 -0.28 10.50
CA GLU A 51 8.20 -0.28 9.62
C GLU A 51 8.22 0.93 8.67
N LYS A 52 8.57 2.12 9.17
CA LYS A 52 8.72 3.32 8.33
C LYS A 52 9.79 3.16 7.27
N ALA A 53 10.91 2.50 7.59
CA ALA A 53 11.97 2.21 6.62
C ALA A 53 11.46 1.24 5.53
N LEU A 54 10.71 0.20 5.91
CA LEU A 54 10.09 -0.73 4.96
C LEU A 54 9.10 -0.02 4.02
N ARG A 55 8.20 0.82 4.55
CA ARG A 55 7.29 1.62 3.72
C ARG A 55 8.04 2.56 2.77
N THR A 56 9.16 3.14 3.24
CA THR A 56 10.01 4.01 2.42
C THR A 56 10.65 3.23 1.26
N GLY A 57 11.16 2.02 1.52
CA GLY A 57 11.72 1.13 0.49
C GLY A 57 10.66 0.68 -0.52
N ALA A 58 9.48 0.28 -0.03
CA ALA A 58 8.36 -0.13 -0.86
C ALA A 58 7.88 1.00 -1.79
N THR A 59 7.74 2.21 -1.24
CA THR A 59 7.35 3.42 -1.98
C THR A 59 8.37 3.78 -3.06
N ARG A 60 9.68 3.72 -2.73
CA ARG A 60 10.76 3.99 -3.70
C ARG A 60 10.72 3.01 -4.87
N THR A 61 10.44 1.74 -4.58
CA THR A 61 10.31 0.69 -5.60
C THR A 61 9.16 1.02 -6.56
N THR A 62 7.96 1.33 -6.05
CA THR A 62 6.82 1.68 -6.92
C THR A 62 7.05 2.98 -7.68
N ALA A 63 7.67 3.98 -7.04
CA ALA A 63 7.93 5.28 -7.67
C ALA A 63 8.91 5.16 -8.85
N THR A 64 9.89 4.25 -8.75
CA THR A 64 10.84 3.97 -9.85
C THR A 64 10.15 3.21 -10.98
N LEU A 65 9.30 2.23 -10.63
CA LEU A 65 8.51 1.48 -11.60
C LEU A 65 7.55 2.40 -12.37
N LEU A 66 6.82 3.27 -11.67
CA LEU A 66 5.90 4.24 -12.28
C LEU A 66 6.62 5.19 -13.24
N ALA A 67 7.82 5.67 -12.88
CA ALA A 67 8.65 6.47 -13.77
C ALA A 67 9.03 5.72 -15.06
N GLY A 68 9.25 4.41 -14.97
CA GLY A 68 9.47 3.54 -16.14
C GLY A 68 8.27 3.50 -17.07
N TYR A 69 7.06 3.28 -16.52
CA TYR A 69 5.83 3.30 -17.31
C TYR A 69 5.60 4.65 -17.99
N GLU A 70 5.76 5.76 -17.26
CA GLU A 70 5.61 7.10 -17.83
C GLU A 70 6.65 7.40 -18.90
N HIS A 71 7.86 6.86 -18.77
CA HIS A 71 8.90 6.96 -19.80
C HIS A 71 8.52 6.21 -21.07
N VAL A 72 8.12 4.93 -20.96
CA VAL A 72 7.74 4.11 -22.12
C VAL A 72 6.51 4.67 -22.82
N LEU A 73 5.49 5.14 -22.07
CA LEU A 73 4.31 5.78 -22.64
C LEU A 73 4.65 7.04 -23.45
N ARG A 74 5.66 7.80 -23.02
CA ARG A 74 6.13 9.00 -23.72
C ARG A 74 6.95 8.66 -24.96
N ALA A 75 7.80 7.64 -24.88
CA ALA A 75 8.68 7.21 -25.97
C ALA A 75 7.93 6.42 -27.07
N HIS A 76 6.92 5.64 -26.69
CA HIS A 76 6.18 4.74 -27.58
C HIS A 76 4.65 4.89 -27.43
N PRO A 77 4.05 5.98 -27.96
CA PRO A 77 2.61 6.25 -27.81
C PRO A 77 1.70 5.16 -28.37
N THR A 78 2.19 4.33 -29.31
CA THR A 78 1.45 3.19 -29.88
C THR A 78 1.11 2.12 -28.83
N THR A 79 1.85 2.05 -27.73
CA THR A 79 1.61 1.10 -26.62
C THR A 79 0.62 1.64 -25.58
N ALA A 80 0.17 2.89 -25.72
CA ALA A 80 -0.56 3.59 -24.65
C ALA A 80 -1.87 2.92 -24.25
N THR A 81 -2.63 2.40 -25.21
CA THR A 81 -3.91 1.73 -24.94
C THR A 81 -3.73 0.52 -24.02
N ALA A 82 -2.68 -0.28 -24.23
CA ALA A 82 -2.41 -1.47 -23.44
C ALA A 82 -1.74 -1.15 -22.09
N LEU A 83 -0.85 -0.17 -22.04
CA LEU A 83 -0.07 0.14 -20.83
C LEU A 83 -0.78 1.08 -19.84
N THR A 84 -1.78 1.85 -20.29
CA THR A 84 -2.48 2.81 -19.42
C THR A 84 -3.14 2.17 -18.19
N PRO A 85 -3.88 1.05 -18.32
CA PRO A 85 -4.47 0.37 -17.15
C PRO A 85 -3.41 -0.12 -16.14
N LEU A 86 -2.30 -0.66 -16.63
CA LEU A 86 -1.20 -1.14 -15.78
C LEU A 86 -0.52 0.03 -15.05
N ARG A 87 -0.24 1.14 -15.74
CA ARG A 87 0.28 2.37 -15.11
C ARG A 87 -0.65 2.86 -14.01
N ASP A 88 -1.96 2.84 -14.23
CA ASP A 88 -2.94 3.32 -13.25
C ASP A 88 -3.02 2.41 -12.01
N ALA A 89 -2.89 1.09 -12.20
CA ALA A 89 -2.73 0.15 -11.09
C ALA A 89 -1.45 0.45 -10.27
N VAL A 90 -0.30 0.67 -10.94
CA VAL A 90 0.96 1.03 -10.26
C VAL A 90 0.85 2.36 -9.50
N ARG A 91 0.12 3.35 -10.05
CA ARG A 91 -0.18 4.61 -9.34
C ARG A 91 -1.06 4.37 -8.11
N ALA A 92 -2.03 3.47 -8.19
CA ALA A 92 -2.85 3.08 -7.04
C ALA A 92 -2.02 2.37 -5.96
N HIS A 93 -1.06 1.51 -6.33
CA HIS A 93 -0.12 0.90 -5.40
C HIS A 93 0.74 1.96 -4.69
N LEU A 94 1.24 2.95 -5.42
CA LEU A 94 2.04 4.05 -4.83
C LEU A 94 1.22 4.82 -3.78
N LYS A 95 -0.06 5.10 -4.09
CA LYS A 95 -0.98 5.76 -3.16
C LYS A 95 -1.26 4.89 -1.92
N ALA A 96 -1.41 3.58 -2.09
CA ALA A 96 -1.64 2.66 -0.97
C ALA A 96 -0.42 2.57 -0.03
N LEU A 97 0.79 2.63 -0.58
CA LEU A 97 2.04 2.57 0.19
C LEU A 97 2.41 3.91 0.86
N SER A 98 1.89 5.03 0.34
CA SER A 98 2.12 6.38 0.86
C SER A 98 0.82 7.19 0.95
N PRO A 99 -0.11 6.82 1.86
CA PRO A 99 -1.42 7.48 1.94
C PRO A 99 -1.35 8.95 2.38
N GLU A 100 -0.33 9.32 3.15
CA GLU A 100 -0.20 10.67 3.74
C GLU A 100 0.58 11.67 2.88
N LYS A 101 1.29 11.20 1.85
CA LYS A 101 2.19 12.04 1.06
C LYS A 101 2.31 11.55 -0.36
N THR A 102 2.18 12.46 -1.33
CA THR A 102 2.53 12.18 -2.72
C THR A 102 4.05 12.00 -2.84
N PRO A 103 4.55 10.81 -3.19
CA PRO A 103 5.97 10.57 -3.33
C PRO A 103 6.49 11.22 -4.62
N ALA A 104 7.74 11.69 -4.58
CA ALA A 104 8.43 12.06 -5.82
C ALA A 104 8.69 10.80 -6.66
N LEU A 105 8.52 10.91 -7.97
CA LEU A 105 8.86 9.82 -8.88
C LEU A 105 10.37 9.57 -8.89
N GLY A 106 10.74 8.30 -9.05
CA GLY A 106 12.13 7.91 -9.24
C GLY A 106 12.63 8.31 -10.63
N THR A 107 13.93 8.09 -10.87
CA THR A 107 14.46 8.13 -12.24
C THR A 107 14.43 6.72 -12.81
N SER A 108 13.89 6.58 -14.03
CA SER A 108 13.99 5.36 -14.81
C SER A 108 14.45 5.73 -16.21
N ARG A 109 15.42 4.97 -16.73
CA ARG A 109 15.96 5.13 -18.08
C ARG A 109 15.80 3.81 -18.80
N SER A 110 15.00 3.80 -19.86
CA SER A 110 14.95 2.68 -20.80
C SER A 110 16.11 2.79 -21.79
N ARG A 111 16.68 1.65 -22.18
CA ARG A 111 17.66 1.59 -23.28
C ARG A 111 17.03 1.03 -24.55
N ALA A 112 15.76 0.66 -24.49
CA ALA A 112 15.05 0.08 -25.61
C ALA A 112 14.85 1.10 -26.73
N ALA A 113 15.22 0.70 -27.95
CA ALA A 113 14.97 1.49 -29.16
C ALA A 113 13.60 1.17 -29.79
N THR A 114 13.03 -0.01 -29.48
CA THR A 114 11.78 -0.49 -30.07
C THR A 114 10.67 -0.62 -29.02
N PRO A 115 9.40 -0.48 -29.41
CA PRO A 115 8.27 -0.66 -28.49
C PRO A 115 8.28 -2.02 -27.81
N ALA A 116 8.53 -3.10 -28.56
CA ALA A 116 8.57 -4.45 -28.01
C ALA A 116 9.71 -4.63 -26.98
N ALA A 117 10.89 -4.05 -27.22
CA ALA A 117 11.99 -4.09 -26.26
C ALA A 117 11.67 -3.28 -24.99
N ALA A 118 10.99 -2.14 -25.12
CA ALA A 118 10.61 -1.30 -23.99
C ALA A 118 9.60 -2.02 -23.08
N VAL A 119 8.63 -2.73 -23.66
CA VAL A 119 7.67 -3.55 -22.91
C VAL A 119 8.38 -4.72 -22.21
N LYS A 120 9.40 -5.34 -22.82
CA LYS A 120 10.21 -6.39 -22.16
C LYS A 120 11.01 -5.84 -20.98
N GLU A 121 11.60 -4.65 -21.10
CA GLU A 121 12.27 -3.98 -19.99
C GLU A 121 11.30 -3.70 -18.84
N LEU A 122 10.06 -3.24 -19.13
CA LEU A 122 9.02 -3.08 -18.11
C LEU A 122 8.64 -4.41 -17.45
N ALA A 123 8.52 -5.50 -18.22
CA ALA A 123 8.22 -6.83 -17.67
C ALA A 123 9.32 -7.29 -16.70
N ALA A 124 10.59 -7.02 -17.02
CA ALA A 124 11.71 -7.30 -16.11
C ALA A 124 11.71 -6.41 -14.86
N ALA A 125 11.34 -5.14 -15.01
CA ALA A 125 11.19 -4.21 -13.89
C ALA A 125 10.06 -4.64 -12.92
N GLU A 126 8.92 -5.10 -13.45
CA GLU A 126 7.80 -5.64 -12.64
C GLU A 126 8.22 -6.90 -11.86
N ARG A 127 8.95 -7.83 -12.50
CA ARG A 127 9.52 -9.00 -11.79
C ARG A 127 10.45 -8.58 -10.65
N SER A 128 11.37 -7.67 -10.95
CA SER A 128 12.33 -7.16 -9.95
C SER A 128 11.62 -6.44 -8.79
N ALA A 129 10.52 -5.73 -9.08
CA ALA A 129 9.69 -5.10 -8.06
C ALA A 129 8.96 -6.16 -7.20
N ALA A 130 8.38 -7.20 -7.80
CA ALA A 130 7.77 -8.31 -7.07
C ALA A 130 8.76 -9.00 -6.12
N ASP A 131 9.98 -9.25 -6.58
CA ASP A 131 11.06 -9.82 -5.76
C ASP A 131 11.44 -8.87 -4.61
N ALA A 132 11.56 -7.57 -4.88
CA ALA A 132 11.84 -6.57 -3.86
C ALA A 132 10.75 -6.49 -2.78
N TYR A 133 9.46 -6.54 -3.17
CA TYR A 133 8.36 -6.60 -2.20
C TYR A 133 8.36 -7.91 -1.41
N THR A 134 8.70 -9.01 -2.05
CA THR A 134 8.84 -10.32 -1.40
C THR A 134 9.99 -10.34 -0.39
N ALA A 135 11.09 -9.63 -0.66
CA ALA A 135 12.14 -9.44 0.34
C ALA A 135 11.69 -8.56 1.51
N LEU A 136 11.00 -7.45 1.22
CA LEU A 136 10.51 -6.51 2.25
C LEU A 136 9.43 -7.12 3.15
N LEU A 137 8.58 -7.99 2.62
CA LEU A 137 7.47 -8.57 3.40
C LEU A 137 7.96 -9.52 4.50
N LEU A 138 9.15 -10.13 4.36
CA LEU A 138 9.72 -11.04 5.36
C LEU A 138 10.03 -10.32 6.69
N GLU A 139 10.30 -9.02 6.62
CA GLU A 139 10.64 -8.18 7.76
C GLU A 139 9.44 -7.34 8.23
N ALA A 140 8.33 -7.38 7.50
CA ALA A 140 7.19 -6.49 7.72
C ALA A 140 6.22 -7.05 8.78
N PRO A 141 5.71 -6.20 9.69
CA PRO A 141 4.70 -6.62 10.65
C PRO A 141 3.28 -6.65 10.03
N GLY A 142 2.48 -7.62 10.46
CA GLY A 142 1.01 -7.62 10.35
C GLY A 142 0.43 -7.16 9.00
N GLU A 143 -0.28 -6.03 9.03
CA GLU A 143 -0.97 -5.45 7.86
C GLU A 143 -0.01 -5.03 6.74
N LEU A 144 1.19 -4.55 7.07
CA LEU A 144 2.15 -4.14 6.04
C LEU A 144 2.61 -5.36 5.23
N ALA A 145 2.84 -6.51 5.87
CA ALA A 145 3.21 -7.73 5.16
C ALA A 145 2.10 -8.17 4.18
N ARG A 146 0.82 -8.08 4.59
CA ARG A 146 -0.34 -8.40 3.73
C ARG A 146 -0.43 -7.47 2.52
N LEU A 147 -0.21 -6.17 2.74
CA LEU A 147 -0.18 -5.19 1.66
C LEU A 147 0.97 -5.47 0.68
N LEU A 148 2.18 -5.71 1.19
CA LEU A 148 3.35 -6.00 0.35
C LEU A 148 3.17 -7.29 -0.44
N ALA A 149 2.60 -8.34 0.16
CA ALA A 149 2.28 -9.59 -0.53
C ALA A 149 1.28 -9.38 -1.68
N SER A 150 0.23 -8.59 -1.45
CA SER A 150 -0.75 -8.24 -2.48
C SER A 150 -0.14 -7.46 -3.65
N VAL A 151 0.70 -6.47 -3.34
CA VAL A 151 1.42 -5.68 -4.37
C VAL A 151 2.42 -6.56 -5.13
N ALA A 152 3.16 -7.44 -4.45
CA ALA A 152 4.08 -8.39 -5.08
C ALA A 152 3.35 -9.31 -6.08
N ALA A 153 2.18 -9.83 -5.70
CA ALA A 153 1.36 -10.67 -6.56
C ALA A 153 0.84 -9.90 -7.79
N ALA A 154 0.41 -8.65 -7.62
CA ALA A 154 0.01 -7.79 -8.72
C ALA A 154 1.16 -7.52 -9.70
N CYS A 155 2.36 -7.20 -9.20
CA CYS A 155 3.56 -7.02 -10.02
C CYS A 155 3.92 -8.29 -10.80
N ALA A 156 3.81 -9.47 -10.19
CA ALA A 156 4.03 -10.74 -10.88
C ALA A 156 3.01 -10.96 -12.02
N ALA A 157 1.73 -10.63 -11.79
CA ALA A 157 0.70 -10.68 -12.83
C ALA A 157 0.96 -9.68 -13.96
N HIS A 158 1.36 -8.44 -13.64
CA HIS A 158 1.74 -7.43 -14.64
C HIS A 158 2.93 -7.89 -15.48
N ALA A 159 3.97 -8.46 -14.85
CA ALA A 159 5.12 -9.01 -15.57
C ALA A 159 4.72 -10.08 -16.60
N TYR A 160 3.77 -10.95 -16.25
CA TYR A 160 3.22 -11.93 -17.17
C TYR A 160 2.50 -11.24 -18.34
N LEU A 161 1.57 -10.33 -18.06
CA LEU A 161 0.81 -9.61 -19.09
C LEU A 161 1.71 -8.81 -20.04
N LEU A 162 2.73 -8.13 -19.52
CA LEU A 162 3.71 -7.40 -20.32
C LEU A 162 4.56 -8.34 -21.18
N THR A 163 4.89 -9.53 -20.66
CA THR A 163 5.64 -10.53 -21.44
C THR A 163 4.82 -11.02 -22.64
N GLU A 164 3.50 -11.19 -22.49
CA GLU A 164 2.61 -11.52 -23.60
C GLU A 164 2.45 -10.32 -24.57
N LEU A 165 2.22 -9.11 -24.06
CA LEU A 165 2.11 -7.90 -24.87
C LEU A 165 3.37 -7.66 -25.73
N ALA A 166 4.55 -7.94 -25.18
CA ALA A 166 5.80 -7.80 -25.92
C ALA A 166 5.96 -8.78 -27.10
N LYS A 167 5.24 -9.91 -27.10
CA LYS A 167 5.22 -10.84 -28.23
C LYS A 167 4.29 -10.36 -29.34
N GLU A 168 3.21 -9.69 -28.96
CA GLU A 168 2.20 -9.14 -29.88
C GLU A 168 2.63 -7.78 -30.47
N THR A 169 3.51 -7.06 -29.77
CA THR A 169 4.00 -5.76 -30.22
C THR A 169 5.01 -5.95 -31.36
N PRO A 170 4.78 -5.37 -32.55
CA PRO A 170 5.75 -5.43 -33.64
C PRO A 170 7.05 -4.70 -33.28
N ALA A 171 8.17 -5.19 -33.84
CA ALA A 171 9.51 -4.66 -33.62
C ALA A 171 9.68 -3.25 -34.20
#